data_AF-A0AAE3G223-F1
#
_entry.id   AF-A0AAE3G223-F1
#
_cell.length_a   1.000
_cell.length_b   1.000
_cell.length_c   1.000
_cell.angle_alpha   90.00
_cell.angle_beta   90.00
_cell.angle_gamma   90.00
#
_symmetry.space_group_name_H-M   'P 1'
#
loop_
_entity.id
_entity.type
_entity.pdbx_description
1 polymer ?
#
loop_
_entity_poly.entity_id
_entity_poly.type
_entity_poly.pdbx_seq_one_letter_code
_entity_poly.pdbx_strand_id
1 'polypeptide(L)' 'MSEEARTLAEQFGGVWGEHPEVPVSDWAYEVRNEDTRVGYWDYVLGRLED' A
#
# COMPACT_ATOMS: atom_id res chain seq x y z
N MET A 1 7.88 -1.41 5.52
CA MET A 1 6.60 -1.85 6.09
C MET A 1 6.63 -1.70 7.58
N SER A 2 5.83 -0.76 8.10
CA SER A 2 5.57 -0.56 9.52
C SER A 2 4.75 -1.73 10.12
N GLU A 3 4.54 -1.71 11.44
CA GLU A 3 3.70 -2.71 12.11
C GLU A 3 2.21 -2.53 11.75
N GLU A 4 1.78 -1.28 11.61
CA GLU A 4 0.43 -0.92 11.16
C GLU A 4 0.19 -1.46 9.74
N ALA A 5 1.17 -1.27 8.85
CA ALA A 5 1.07 -1.71 7.47
C ALA A 5 1.02 -3.24 7.36
N ARG A 6 1.77 -3.94 8.23
CA ARG A 6 1.70 -5.40 8.34
C ARG A 6 0.32 -5.86 8.81
N THR A 7 -0.21 -5.22 9.85
CA THR A 7 -1.52 -5.55 10.43
C THR A 7 -2.65 -5.33 9.41
N LEU A 8 -2.55 -4.27 8.62
CA LEU A 8 -3.49 -4.02 7.53
C LEU A 8 -3.37 -5.09 6.45
N ALA A 9 -2.15 -5.40 6.00
CA ALA A 9 -1.92 -6.44 5.00
C ALA A 9 -2.56 -7.77 5.38
N GLU A 10 -2.40 -8.20 6.64
CA GLU A 10 -2.98 -9.46 7.15
C GLU A 10 -4.51 -9.53 7.05
N GLN A 11 -5.21 -8.39 7.13
CA GLN A 11 -6.68 -8.34 7.00
C GLN A 11 -7.16 -8.47 5.56
N PHE A 12 -6.31 -8.15 4.58
CA PHE A 12 -6.66 -8.04 3.16
C PHE A 12 -5.94 -9.06 2.26
N GLY A 13 -5.53 -10.21 2.81
CA GLY A 13 -4.92 -11.30 2.05
C GLY A 13 -3.39 -11.41 2.19
N GLY A 14 -2.80 -10.69 3.14
CA GLY A 14 -1.38 -10.73 3.46
C GLY A 14 -0.54 -9.84 2.54
N VAL A 15 0.77 -10.10 2.52
CA VAL A 15 1.75 -9.29 1.75
C VAL A 15 1.41 -9.21 0.25
N TRP A 16 0.74 -10.23 -0.28
CA TRP A 16 0.31 -10.32 -1.69
C TRP A 16 -1.15 -9.88 -1.93
N GLY A 17 -1.85 -9.50 -0.88
CA GLY A 17 -3.20 -8.96 -0.98
C GLY A 17 -3.22 -7.52 -1.47
N GLU A 18 -4.42 -6.95 -1.54
CA GLU A 18 -4.63 -5.55 -1.92
C GLU A 18 -5.79 -4.94 -1.12
N HIS A 19 -5.71 -3.64 -0.86
CA HIS A 19 -6.79 -2.88 -0.26
C HIS A 19 -7.83 -2.50 -1.33
N PRO A 20 -9.14 -2.69 -1.08
CA PRO A 20 -10.19 -2.49 -2.09
C PRO A 20 -10.29 -1.04 -2.61
N GLU A 21 -9.88 -0.07 -1.80
CA GLU A 21 -9.92 1.36 -2.16
C GLU A 21 -8.59 1.90 -2.68
N VAL A 22 -7.50 1.14 -2.53
CA VAL A 22 -6.16 1.57 -2.92
C VAL A 22 -5.50 0.43 -3.71
N PRO A 23 -5.83 0.26 -5.01
CA PRO A 23 -5.32 -0.86 -5.79
C PRO A 23 -3.81 -0.76 -5.99
N VAL A 24 -3.15 -1.91 -6.14
CA VAL A 24 -1.69 -1.98 -6.36
C VAL A 24 -1.26 -1.22 -7.62
N SER A 25 -2.16 -1.10 -8.61
CA SER A 25 -1.91 -0.33 -9.84
C SER A 25 -1.58 1.14 -9.59
N ASP A 26 -2.20 1.76 -8.59
CA ASP A 26 -2.02 3.18 -8.29
C ASP A 26 -0.64 3.41 -7.67
N TRP A 27 -0.26 2.55 -6.72
CA TRP A 27 1.10 2.51 -6.18
C TRP A 27 2.14 2.26 -7.28
N ALA A 28 1.89 1.28 -8.16
CA ALA A 28 2.82 0.95 -9.24
C ALA A 28 2.97 2.10 -10.25
N TYR A 29 1.90 2.85 -10.51
CA TYR A 29 1.93 4.04 -11.34
C TYR A 29 2.89 5.09 -10.77
N GLU A 30 2.82 5.36 -9.47
CA GLU A 30 3.67 6.34 -8.79
C GLU A 30 5.12 5.89 -8.66
N VAL A 31 5.35 4.60 -8.40
CA VAL A 31 6.70 4.03 -8.41
C VAL A 31 7.32 4.22 -9.80
N ARG A 32 6.57 3.94 -10.86
CA ARG A 32 7.06 4.08 -12.25
C ARG A 32 7.37 5.54 -12.60
N ASN A 33 6.63 6.49 -12.06
CA ASN A 33 6.85 7.92 -12.29
C ASN A 33 7.87 8.53 -11.32
N GLU A 34 8.50 7.71 -10.47
CA GLU A 34 9.45 8.14 -9.43
C GLU A 34 8.86 9.04 -8.32
N ASP A 35 7.54 9.13 -8.24
CA ASP A 35 6.79 9.91 -7.25
C ASP A 35 6.86 9.27 -5.85
N THR A 36 7.09 7.96 -5.78
CA THR A 36 7.21 7.24 -4.52
C THR A 36 8.25 6.12 -4.54
N ARG A 37 8.82 5.85 -3.37
CA ARG A 37 9.73 4.72 -3.09
C ARG A 37 9.26 3.88 -1.89
N VAL A 38 8.13 4.22 -1.27
CA VAL A 38 7.56 3.42 -0.18
C VAL A 38 6.98 2.12 -0.72
N GLY A 39 6.97 1.07 0.12
CA GLY A 39 6.31 -0.18 -0.21
C GLY A 39 4.79 -0.03 -0.22
N TYR A 40 4.10 -0.89 -0.98
CA TYR A 40 2.65 -0.80 -1.20
C TYR A 40 1.83 -0.63 0.08
N TRP A 41 2.04 -1.45 1.10
CA TRP A 41 1.24 -1.37 2.33
C TRP A 41 1.50 -0.11 3.17
N ASP A 42 2.73 0.43 3.15
CA ASP A 42 3.02 1.73 3.78
C ASP A 42 2.36 2.88 2.99
N TYR A 43 2.32 2.76 1.66
CA TYR A 43 1.63 3.68 0.77
C TYR A 43 0.11 3.67 1.00
N VAL A 44 -0.50 2.49 1.19
CA VAL A 44 -1.93 2.35 1.49
C VAL A 44 -2.28 3.09 2.78
N LEU A 45 -1.49 2.95 3.85
CA LEU A 45 -1.73 3.67 5.10
C LEU A 45 -1.77 5.19 4.89
N GLY A 46 -0.77 5.73 4.19
CA GLY A 46 -0.73 7.17 3.90
C GLY A 46 -1.94 7.67 3.12
N ARG A 47 -2.61 6.80 2.35
CA ARG A 47 -3.84 7.14 1.60
C ARG A 47 -5.12 7.03 2.41
N LEU A 48 -5.11 6.30 3.53
CA LEU A 48 -6.26 6.15 4.41
C LEU A 48 -6.29 7.20 5.54
N GLU A 49 -5.18 7.89 5.78
CA GLU A 49 -5.05 8.94 6.79
C GLU A 49 -5.37 10.36 6.28
N ASP A 50 -5.53 10.53 4.96
CA ASP A 50 -5.91 11.79 4.27
C ASP A 50 -7.43 11.93 4.06
#